data_AF-A0A7S3LIU9-F1
#
_entry.id   AF-A0A7S3LIU9-F1
#
_cell.length_a   1.000
_cell.length_b   1.000
_cell.length_c   1.000
_cell.angle_alpha   90.00
_cell.angle_beta   90.00
_cell.angle_gamma   90.00
#
_symmetry.space_group_name_H-M   'P 1'
#
loop_
_entity.id
_entity.type
_entity.pdbx_description
1 polymer ?
#
loop_
_entity_poly.entity_id
_entity_poly.type
_entity_poly.pdbx_seq_one_letter_code
_entity_poly.pdbx_strand_id
1 'polypeptide(L)'
;MGSRTRIPRLAISLTLLLLYKFSSDNEFCVASESAAKTQVYQYKLAEPVFSTEFSTASPFNDYSSSSFRSLTLLTYNVWNFNDGPKWEERKIDIANVILSSNADFVSLNEIRRQGNTSRETKNMFTDMEKLLGPHGYSGAFQPAMYYGNIDTVEGVAFFTKLNFIKEEVTATHLHFQGVDVADRNKRVCLQVPLRLENPNSILHSFVTHFR
;
A
#
# COMPACT_ATOMS: atom_id res chain seq x y z
N MET A 1 -10.14 -45.96 -5.16
CA MET A 1 -10.49 -44.53 -4.95
C MET A 1 -9.23 -43.80 -4.50
N GLY A 2 -8.49 -43.18 -5.43
CA GLY A 2 -7.25 -42.48 -5.13
C GLY A 2 -7.54 -41.03 -4.73
N SER A 3 -7.10 -40.61 -3.54
CA SER A 3 -7.18 -39.20 -3.13
C SER A 3 -6.18 -38.40 -3.95
N ARG A 4 -6.69 -37.47 -4.77
CA ARG A 4 -5.85 -36.47 -5.44
C ARG A 4 -5.50 -35.41 -4.40
N THR A 5 -4.30 -35.51 -3.85
CA THR A 5 -3.65 -34.40 -3.13
C THR A 5 -3.55 -33.22 -4.09
N ARG A 6 -4.40 -32.20 -3.88
CA ARG A 6 -4.26 -30.94 -4.61
C ARG A 6 -3.00 -30.25 -4.09
N ILE A 7 -1.98 -30.20 -4.94
CA ILE A 7 -0.82 -29.33 -4.72
C ILE A 7 -1.36 -27.88 -4.68
N PRO A 8 -1.12 -27.10 -3.62
CA PRO A 8 -1.53 -25.71 -3.57
C PRO A 8 -0.80 -24.97 -4.70
N ARG A 9 -1.57 -24.43 -5.66
CA ARG A 9 -1.04 -23.50 -6.65
C ARG A 9 -0.49 -22.29 -5.89
N LEU A 10 0.78 -21.95 -6.08
CA LEU A 10 1.29 -20.63 -5.71
C LEU A 10 0.44 -19.61 -6.49
N ALA A 11 -0.41 -18.87 -5.79
CA ALA A 11 -0.99 -17.65 -6.32
C ALA A 11 0.12 -16.60 -6.26
N ILE A 12 0.64 -16.22 -7.42
CA ILE A 12 1.55 -15.09 -7.56
C ILE A 12 0.66 -13.85 -7.41
N SER A 13 0.80 -13.11 -6.32
CA SER A 13 0.09 -11.84 -6.10
C SER A 13 1.02 -10.74 -6.58
N LEU A 14 0.61 -10.05 -7.64
CA LEU A 14 1.37 -8.94 -8.20
C LEU A 14 0.91 -7.64 -7.52
N THR A 15 1.82 -7.00 -6.79
CA THR A 15 1.58 -5.68 -6.20
C THR A 15 2.48 -4.66 -6.88
N LEU A 16 1.85 -3.63 -7.47
CA LEU A 16 2.55 -2.51 -8.07
C LEU A 16 2.37 -1.29 -7.18
N LEU A 17 3.49 -0.77 -6.69
CA LEU A 17 3.53 0.55 -6.06
C LEU A 17 4.15 1.51 -7.06
N LEU A 18 3.35 2.46 -7.52
CA LEU A 18 3.80 3.58 -8.34
C LEU A 18 3.98 4.78 -7.42
N LEU A 19 5.13 5.42 -7.52
CA LEU A 19 5.38 6.72 -6.90
C LEU A 19 5.55 7.76 -7.99
N TYR A 20 4.71 8.80 -7.95
CA TYR A 20 4.82 9.97 -8.83
C TYR A 20 4.96 11.24 -8.00
N LYS A 21 5.97 12.05 -8.33
CA LYS A 21 6.10 13.41 -7.82
C LYS A 21 5.79 14.39 -8.95
N PHE A 22 4.76 15.21 -8.78
CA PHE A 22 4.53 16.35 -9.67
C PHE A 22 5.31 17.55 -9.14
N SER A 23 6.38 17.90 -9.84
CA SER A 23 7.11 19.16 -9.71
C SER A 23 7.21 19.73 -11.11
N SER A 24 7.11 21.06 -11.26
CA SER A 24 7.13 21.76 -12.55
C SER A 24 8.29 21.37 -13.47
N ASP A 25 9.36 20.76 -12.95
CA ASP A 25 10.62 20.62 -13.68
C ASP A 25 11.30 19.25 -13.62
N ASN A 26 10.72 18.21 -12.99
CA ASN A 26 11.29 16.84 -13.04
C ASN A 26 10.25 15.76 -12.70
N GLU A 27 10.00 14.84 -13.63
CA GLU A 27 9.20 13.63 -13.39
C GLU A 27 10.10 12.48 -12.93
N PHE A 28 9.78 11.87 -11.79
CA PHE A 28 10.37 10.61 -11.36
C PHE A 28 9.26 9.58 -11.23
N CYS A 29 9.33 8.53 -12.03
CA CYS A 29 8.42 7.38 -11.96
C CYS A 29 9.21 6.17 -11.46
N VAL A 30 8.72 5.55 -10.40
CA VAL A 30 9.20 4.22 -9.99
C VAL A 30 8.04 3.26 -10.01
N ALA A 31 8.12 2.29 -10.92
CA ALA A 31 7.28 1.11 -10.93
C ALA A 31 8.08 -0.04 -10.33
N SER A 32 7.53 -0.71 -9.31
CA SER A 32 8.08 -1.99 -8.83
C SER A 32 7.05 -3.09 -8.98
N GLU A 33 7.40 -4.14 -9.71
CA GLU A 33 6.57 -5.32 -9.95
C GLU A 33 7.17 -6.51 -9.21
N SER A 34 6.37 -7.27 -8.45
CA SER A 34 6.92 -8.42 -7.72
C SER A 34 5.91 -9.47 -7.30
N ALA A 35 6.42 -10.71 -7.17
CA ALA A 35 5.71 -11.95 -6.87
C ALA A 35 5.88 -12.46 -5.42
N ALA A 36 6.66 -11.76 -4.57
CA ALA A 36 6.98 -12.19 -3.21
C ALA A 36 6.12 -11.52 -2.11
N LYS A 37 5.86 -12.24 -1.02
CA LYS A 37 4.84 -11.91 0.01
C LYS A 37 5.08 -10.61 0.80
N THR A 38 6.32 -10.21 1.04
CA THR A 38 6.64 -9.04 1.87
C THR A 38 7.91 -8.39 1.35
N GLN A 39 7.86 -7.10 1.04
CA GLN A 39 9.00 -6.39 0.44
C GLN A 39 9.16 -5.01 1.04
N VAL A 40 10.41 -4.66 1.34
CA VAL A 40 10.81 -3.36 1.86
C VAL A 40 11.66 -2.68 0.78
N TYR A 41 11.22 -1.51 0.32
CA TYR A 41 11.93 -0.72 -0.66
C TYR A 41 12.43 0.58 -0.02
N GLN A 42 13.65 1.01 -0.35
CA GLN A 42 14.18 2.30 0.07
C GLN A 42 14.40 3.19 -1.15
N TYR A 43 13.84 4.41 -1.12
CA TYR A 43 13.97 5.38 -2.21
C TYR A 43 14.58 6.67 -1.70
N LYS A 44 15.55 7.23 -2.42
CA LYS A 44 16.05 8.58 -2.17
C LYS A 44 15.22 9.58 -2.97
N LEU A 45 14.49 10.47 -2.30
CA LEU A 45 13.77 11.56 -2.96
C LEU A 45 14.69 12.76 -3.12
N ALA A 46 14.93 13.19 -4.36
CA ALA A 46 15.58 14.46 -4.62
C ALA A 46 14.64 15.62 -4.29
N GLU A 47 15.08 16.48 -3.35
CA GLU A 47 14.55 17.83 -3.19
C GLU A 47 14.96 18.64 -4.43
N PRO A 48 14.04 19.38 -5.10
CA PRO A 48 14.43 20.33 -6.13
C PRO A 48 15.13 21.51 -5.44
N VAL A 49 16.38 21.77 -5.81
CA VAL A 49 17.07 23.00 -5.44
C VAL A 49 16.51 24.11 -6.32
N PHE A 50 15.62 24.94 -5.77
CA PHE A 50 15.22 26.19 -6.44
C PHE A 50 16.37 27.20 -6.29
N SER A 51 17.26 27.28 -7.28
CA SER A 51 18.18 28.41 -7.42
C SER A 51 17.58 29.40 -8.43
N THR A 52 16.83 30.39 -7.95
CA THR A 52 16.43 31.55 -8.76
C THR A 52 17.51 32.63 -8.72
N GLU A 53 18.69 32.33 -9.25
CA GLU A 53 19.69 33.35 -9.57
C GLU A 53 20.29 33.07 -10.95
N PHE A 54 19.98 33.95 -11.92
CA PHE A 54 20.76 34.07 -13.14
C PHE A 54 22.13 34.63 -12.77
N SER A 55 23.14 33.77 -12.71
CA SER A 55 24.54 34.19 -12.62
C SER A 55 25.34 33.50 -13.72
N THR A 56 25.87 34.31 -14.65
CA THR A 56 26.75 33.87 -15.74
C THR A 56 28.18 33.62 -15.24
N ALA A 57 28.33 32.76 -14.24
CA ALA A 57 29.64 32.29 -13.79
C ALA A 57 29.60 30.79 -13.51
N SER A 58 30.29 30.01 -14.35
CA SER A 58 30.85 28.71 -13.94
C SER A 58 31.88 29.01 -12.82
N PRO A 59 32.06 28.16 -11.78
CA PRO A 59 32.20 26.71 -11.92
C PRO A 59 31.50 25.89 -10.82
N PHE A 60 31.45 24.57 -11.04
CA PHE A 60 31.29 23.51 -10.04
C PHE A 60 31.24 23.97 -8.57
N ASN A 61 30.07 24.41 -8.13
CA ASN A 61 29.79 24.57 -6.72
C ASN A 61 29.23 23.24 -6.22
N ASP A 62 29.92 22.73 -5.20
CA ASP A 62 29.52 21.61 -4.35
C ASP A 62 28.00 21.51 -4.18
N TYR A 63 27.39 20.53 -4.85
CA TYR A 63 26.11 19.93 -4.40
C TYR A 63 26.36 19.06 -3.14
N SER A 64 27.24 19.49 -2.24
CA SER A 64 27.52 18.78 -1.01
C SER A 64 26.39 19.09 -0.02
N SER A 65 25.69 18.03 0.36
CA SER A 65 24.63 17.94 1.38
C SER A 65 23.25 18.53 1.06
N SER A 66 22.64 18.23 -0.09
CA SER A 66 21.18 18.06 -0.03
C SER A 66 20.89 16.82 0.82
N SER A 67 20.27 17.00 1.99
CA SER A 67 19.89 15.90 2.87
C SER A 67 18.72 15.14 2.24
N PHE A 68 19.03 14.20 1.34
CA PHE A 68 18.02 13.33 0.76
C PHE A 68 17.38 12.50 1.87
N ARG A 69 16.09 12.74 2.16
CA ARG A 69 15.32 11.82 2.99
C ARG A 69 15.05 10.56 2.18
N SER A 70 15.37 9.41 2.77
CA SER A 70 14.99 8.13 2.20
C SER A 70 13.61 7.74 2.69
N LEU A 71 12.74 7.29 1.78
CA LEU A 71 11.44 6.71 2.13
C LEU A 71 11.50 5.20 2.06
N THR A 72 10.96 4.56 3.09
CA THR A 72 10.84 3.10 3.16
C THR A 72 9.39 2.70 2.87
N LEU A 73 9.18 1.85 1.86
CA LEU A 73 7.85 1.37 1.49
C LEU A 73 7.75 -0.13 1.76
N LEU A 74 6.66 -0.55 2.40
CA LEU A 74 6.33 -1.95 2.61
C LEU A 74 5.11 -2.31 1.77
N THR A 75 5.19 -3.40 1.01
CA THR A 75 4.00 -4.04 0.44
C THR A 75 3.85 -5.44 1.02
N TYR A 76 2.63 -5.75 1.45
CA TYR A 76 2.31 -7.03 2.06
C TYR A 76 0.92 -7.51 1.65
N ASN A 77 0.84 -8.56 0.83
CA ASN A 77 -0.38 -9.35 0.74
C ASN A 77 -0.50 -10.20 2.01
N VAL A 78 -1.45 -9.84 2.88
CA VAL A 78 -1.60 -10.50 4.18
C VAL A 78 -2.23 -11.89 4.07
N TRP A 79 -2.57 -12.34 2.87
CA TRP A 79 -3.12 -13.64 2.45
C TRP A 79 -4.17 -14.25 3.36
N ASN A 80 -5.38 -14.38 2.87
CA ASN A 80 -6.47 -15.01 3.57
C ASN A 80 -6.35 -16.52 3.77
N PHE A 81 -5.86 -16.94 4.93
CA PHE A 81 -6.18 -18.27 5.43
C PHE A 81 -7.56 -18.21 6.09
N ASN A 82 -8.54 -18.86 5.44
CA ASN A 82 -9.91 -19.03 5.91
C ASN A 82 -9.94 -19.52 7.37
N ASP A 83 -10.74 -18.84 8.20
CA ASP A 83 -11.37 -19.35 9.42
C ASP A 83 -10.51 -20.15 10.42
N GLY A 84 -9.21 -19.86 10.52
CA GLY A 84 -8.37 -20.43 11.56
C GLY A 84 -8.64 -19.75 12.92
N PRO A 85 -8.50 -20.47 14.06
CA PRO A 85 -8.69 -19.94 15.43
C PRO A 85 -7.66 -18.87 15.86
N LYS A 86 -6.93 -18.26 14.93
CA LYS A 86 -5.71 -17.47 15.16
C LYS A 86 -5.81 -16.01 14.71
N TRP A 87 -7.02 -15.44 14.63
CA TRP A 87 -7.18 -14.02 14.23
C TRP A 87 -6.34 -13.09 15.11
N GLU A 88 -6.42 -13.28 16.43
CA GLU A 88 -5.69 -12.49 17.43
C GLU A 88 -4.17 -12.64 17.30
N GLU A 89 -3.66 -13.86 17.13
CA GLU A 89 -2.23 -14.10 16.89
C GLU A 89 -1.77 -13.43 15.60
N ARG A 90 -2.55 -13.61 14.52
CA ARG A 90 -2.16 -13.16 13.19
C ARG A 90 -2.11 -11.64 13.06
N LYS A 91 -3.09 -10.93 13.62
CA LYS A 91 -3.09 -9.46 13.56
C LYS A 91 -1.87 -8.90 14.29
N ILE A 92 -1.46 -9.53 15.40
CA ILE A 92 -0.24 -9.18 16.11
C ILE A 92 1.00 -9.46 15.25
N ASP A 93 1.08 -10.63 14.61
CA ASP A 93 2.22 -10.97 13.74
C ASP A 93 2.36 -9.99 12.56
N ILE A 94 1.25 -9.65 11.90
CA ILE A 94 1.23 -8.67 10.80
C ILE A 94 1.69 -7.30 11.32
N ALA A 95 1.15 -6.84 12.45
CA ALA A 95 1.56 -5.57 13.05
C ALA A 95 3.06 -5.57 13.39
N ASN A 96 3.58 -6.66 13.96
CA ASN A 96 5.01 -6.79 14.28
C ASN A 96 5.90 -6.71 13.04
N VAL A 97 5.51 -7.34 11.93
CA VAL A 97 6.22 -7.20 10.65
C VAL A 97 6.24 -5.75 10.19
N ILE A 98 5.10 -5.06 10.26
CA ILE A 98 5.00 -3.66 9.86
C ILE A 98 5.88 -2.77 10.76
N LEU A 99 5.76 -2.91 12.08
CA LEU A 99 6.51 -2.12 13.05
C LEU A 99 8.02 -2.35 12.97
N SER A 100 8.45 -3.60 12.82
CA SER A 100 9.88 -3.95 12.66
C SER A 100 10.48 -3.45 11.34
N SER A 101 9.67 -3.35 10.28
CA SER A 101 10.13 -2.74 9.02
C SER A 101 10.37 -1.23 9.13
N ASN A 102 9.75 -0.59 10.12
CA ASN A 102 9.74 0.87 10.30
C ASN A 102 9.34 1.66 9.03
N ALA A 103 8.58 1.06 8.10
CA ALA A 103 8.26 1.68 6.81
C ALA A 103 7.50 3.00 6.97
N ASP A 104 7.80 3.99 6.11
CA ASP A 104 7.07 5.26 6.04
C ASP A 104 5.67 5.06 5.45
N PHE A 105 5.53 4.13 4.51
CA PHE A 105 4.25 3.77 3.86
C PHE A 105 4.12 2.26 3.73
N VAL A 106 2.94 1.74 3.99
CA VAL A 106 2.61 0.32 4.01
C VAL A 106 1.38 0.12 3.14
N SER A 107 1.49 -0.74 2.14
CA SER A 107 0.41 -1.21 1.28
C SER A 107 0.03 -2.62 1.69
N LEU A 108 -1.24 -2.82 2.05
CA LEU A 108 -1.77 -4.12 2.46
C LEU A 108 -2.83 -4.60 1.48
N ASN A 109 -2.65 -5.82 0.96
CA ASN A 109 -3.63 -6.51 0.13
C ASN A 109 -4.32 -7.61 0.92
N GLU A 110 -5.52 -7.99 0.48
CA GLU A 110 -6.32 -9.04 1.12
C GLU A 110 -6.82 -8.70 2.53
N ILE A 111 -7.02 -7.41 2.81
CA ILE A 111 -7.56 -6.94 4.10
C ILE A 111 -9.04 -7.28 4.19
N ARG A 112 -9.41 -8.05 5.22
CA ARG A 112 -10.79 -8.51 5.42
C ARG A 112 -11.52 -7.80 6.55
N ARG A 113 -12.82 -7.62 6.31
CA ARG A 113 -13.84 -7.39 7.33
C ARG A 113 -14.87 -8.49 7.22
N GLN A 114 -15.11 -9.22 8.29
CA GLN A 114 -16.10 -10.29 8.38
C GLN A 114 -17.22 -9.84 9.31
N GLY A 115 -18.36 -9.48 8.73
CA GLY A 115 -19.59 -9.29 9.49
C GLY A 115 -20.17 -10.63 9.90
N ASN A 116 -20.27 -10.86 11.20
CA ASN A 116 -20.88 -12.07 11.74
C ASN A 116 -22.28 -11.71 12.28
N THR A 117 -23.29 -12.54 11.98
CA THR A 117 -24.67 -12.34 12.45
C THR A 117 -24.85 -12.59 13.95
N SER A 118 -23.82 -13.05 14.67
CA SER A 118 -24.03 -13.68 15.97
C SER A 118 -23.08 -13.38 17.13
N ARG A 119 -22.03 -12.52 17.05
CA ARG A 119 -21.47 -11.83 18.26
C ARG A 119 -20.31 -10.84 18.07
N GLU A 120 -19.39 -11.01 17.11
CA GLU A 120 -18.30 -10.03 16.90
C GLU A 120 -17.91 -9.87 15.44
N THR A 121 -17.82 -8.62 14.99
CA THR A 121 -17.31 -8.24 13.66
C THR A 121 -15.79 -8.23 13.71
N LYS A 122 -15.15 -9.10 12.91
CA LYS A 122 -13.69 -9.08 12.74
C LYS A 122 -13.34 -8.07 11.65
N ASN A 123 -12.52 -7.08 11.96
CA ASN A 123 -12.16 -6.02 11.02
C ASN A 123 -10.66 -5.76 11.08
N MET A 124 -9.92 -6.33 10.13
CA MET A 124 -8.46 -6.27 10.12
C MET A 124 -7.96 -4.83 10.01
N PHE A 125 -8.65 -3.97 9.24
CA PHE A 125 -8.28 -2.57 9.12
C PHE A 125 -8.38 -1.86 10.47
N THR A 126 -9.51 -1.97 11.17
CA THR A 126 -9.71 -1.35 12.48
C THR A 126 -8.77 -1.93 13.55
N ASP A 127 -8.47 -3.23 13.48
CA ASP A 127 -7.47 -3.84 14.37
C ASP A 127 -6.06 -3.28 14.10
N MET A 128 -5.68 -3.13 12.83
CA MET A 128 -4.41 -2.51 12.44
C MET A 128 -4.33 -1.03 12.84
N GLU A 129 -5.42 -0.25 12.70
CA GLU A 129 -5.45 1.14 13.19
C GLU A 129 -5.14 1.21 14.69
N LYS A 130 -5.69 0.31 15.50
CA LYS A 130 -5.43 0.26 16.94
C LYS A 130 -4.00 -0.15 17.26
N LEU A 131 -3.44 -1.10 16.52
CA LEU A 131 -2.10 -1.65 16.76
C LEU A 131 -0.98 -0.72 16.23
N LEU A 132 -1.22 -0.03 15.12
CA LEU A 132 -0.22 0.81 14.45
C LEU A 132 -0.36 2.30 14.81
N GLY A 133 -1.57 2.75 15.19
CA GLY A 133 -1.86 4.14 15.55
C GLY A 133 -0.95 4.72 16.64
N PRO A 134 -0.68 4.01 17.76
CA PRO A 134 0.28 4.46 18.79
C PRO A 134 1.71 4.68 18.27
N HIS A 135 2.03 4.14 17.09
CA HIS A 135 3.34 4.29 16.42
C HIS A 135 3.31 5.32 15.28
N GLY A 136 2.28 6.16 15.23
CA GLY A 136 2.16 7.26 14.27
C GLY A 136 1.61 6.87 12.90
N TYR A 137 1.13 5.64 12.73
CA TYR A 137 0.50 5.24 11.48
C TYR A 137 -0.96 5.69 11.42
N SER A 138 -1.36 6.17 10.25
CA SER A 138 -2.75 6.43 9.87
C SER A 138 -3.02 5.85 8.49
N GLY A 139 -4.28 5.56 8.17
CA GLY A 139 -4.58 4.79 6.96
C GLY A 139 -6.01 4.90 6.47
N ALA A 140 -6.29 4.22 5.36
CA ALA A 140 -7.63 4.01 4.85
C ALA A 140 -7.76 2.61 4.23
N PHE A 141 -8.99 2.13 4.13
CA PHE A 141 -9.35 0.85 3.55
C PHE A 141 -10.40 1.03 2.45
N GLN A 142 -10.23 0.29 1.36
CA GLN A 142 -11.14 0.25 0.25
C GLN A 142 -11.57 -1.19 -0.06
N PRO A 143 -12.86 -1.52 0.11
CA PRO A 143 -13.40 -2.78 -0.34
C PRO A 143 -13.19 -2.99 -1.85
N ALA A 144 -12.77 -4.20 -2.21
CA ALA A 144 -12.64 -4.65 -3.59
C ALA A 144 -13.65 -5.76 -3.90
N MET A 145 -13.87 -6.69 -2.96
CA MET A 145 -14.74 -7.84 -3.13
C MET A 145 -15.71 -7.99 -1.97
N TYR A 146 -16.95 -8.40 -2.27
CA TYR A 146 -18.01 -8.68 -1.30
C TYR A 146 -18.40 -10.17 -1.39
N TYR A 147 -18.54 -10.85 -0.26
CA TYR A 147 -18.82 -12.29 -0.18
C TYR A 147 -20.18 -12.57 0.45
N GLY A 148 -21.13 -13.12 -0.31
CA GLY A 148 -22.39 -13.67 0.21
C GLY A 148 -23.31 -12.62 0.84
N ASN A 149 -22.95 -12.12 2.03
CA ASN A 149 -23.56 -10.97 2.69
C ASN A 149 -22.74 -9.68 2.44
N ILE A 150 -23.39 -8.52 2.56
CA ILE A 150 -22.74 -7.21 2.30
C ILE A 150 -21.65 -6.87 3.33
N ASP A 151 -21.66 -7.55 4.47
CA ASP A 151 -20.79 -7.25 5.61
C ASP A 151 -19.46 -8.01 5.58
N THR A 152 -19.35 -9.06 4.75
CA THR A 152 -18.09 -9.77 4.51
C THR A 152 -17.43 -9.23 3.26
N VAL A 153 -16.32 -8.52 3.44
CA VAL A 153 -15.58 -7.87 2.36
C VAL A 153 -14.09 -8.13 2.46
N GLU A 154 -13.44 -8.14 1.31
CA GLU A 154 -11.99 -8.11 1.15
C GLU A 154 -11.61 -6.90 0.30
N GLY A 155 -10.45 -6.32 0.55
CA GLY A 155 -9.99 -5.16 -0.18
C GLY A 155 -8.52 -4.88 0.03
N VAL A 156 -8.16 -3.63 -0.22
CA VAL A 156 -6.82 -3.11 -0.03
C VAL A 156 -6.84 -2.00 1.01
N ALA A 157 -5.75 -1.85 1.74
CA ALA A 157 -5.56 -0.76 2.67
C ALA A 157 -4.16 -0.18 2.55
N PHE A 158 -3.98 1.01 3.09
CA PHE A 158 -2.64 1.53 3.36
C PHE A 158 -2.54 2.05 4.78
N PHE A 159 -1.30 2.09 5.29
CA PHE A 159 -0.93 2.77 6.52
C PHE A 159 0.33 3.60 6.27
N THR A 160 0.41 4.80 6.81
CA THR A 160 1.53 5.72 6.58
C THR A 160 1.83 6.53 7.82
N LYS A 161 3.12 6.85 8.03
CA LYS A 161 3.59 7.85 8.99
C LYS A 161 3.61 9.27 8.41
N LEU A 162 3.48 9.37 7.09
CA LEU A 162 3.43 10.63 6.36
C LEU A 162 2.02 11.21 6.42
N ASN A 163 1.91 12.53 6.34
CA ASN A 163 0.61 13.20 6.23
C ASN A 163 0.00 12.92 4.86
N PHE A 164 -1.13 12.22 4.82
CA PHE A 164 -1.91 12.06 3.59
C PHE A 164 -3.10 13.02 3.55
N ILE A 165 -3.50 13.45 2.36
CA ILE A 165 -4.64 14.34 2.17
C ILE A 165 -5.89 13.48 2.05
N LYS A 166 -6.59 13.28 3.17
CA LYS A 166 -7.67 12.29 3.29
C LYS A 166 -8.79 12.51 2.27
N GLU A 167 -9.12 13.75 1.99
CA GLU A 167 -10.19 14.16 1.08
C GLU A 167 -9.85 13.89 -0.40
N GLU A 168 -8.56 13.72 -0.71
CA GLU A 168 -8.05 13.46 -2.06
C GLU A 168 -7.69 11.98 -2.29
N VAL A 169 -7.90 11.11 -1.30
CA VAL A 169 -7.76 9.66 -1.49
C VAL A 169 -8.88 9.19 -2.42
N THR A 170 -8.51 8.65 -3.58
CA THR A 170 -9.48 8.17 -4.57
C THR A 170 -9.35 6.67 -4.80
N ALA A 171 -10.48 6.03 -5.13
CA ALA A 171 -10.56 4.61 -5.44
C ALA A 171 -11.06 4.44 -6.88
N THR A 172 -10.27 3.76 -7.70
CA THR A 172 -10.65 3.40 -9.07
C THR A 172 -10.88 1.90 -9.17
N HIS A 173 -12.10 1.50 -9.52
CA HIS A 173 -12.40 0.10 -9.84
C HIS A 173 -11.76 -0.28 -11.17
N LEU A 174 -10.94 -1.34 -11.16
CA LEU A 174 -10.25 -1.82 -12.34
C LEU A 174 -11.06 -2.94 -12.98
N HIS A 175 -11.16 -2.90 -14.31
CA HIS A 175 -11.89 -3.88 -15.10
C HIS A 175 -10.92 -4.64 -16.00
N PHE A 176 -11.07 -5.96 -16.08
CA PHE A 176 -10.34 -6.77 -17.03
C PHE A 176 -11.03 -6.70 -18.40
N GLN A 177 -10.31 -6.31 -19.45
CA GLN A 177 -10.80 -6.38 -20.83
C GLN A 177 -10.43 -7.76 -21.40
N GLY A 178 -11.36 -8.73 -21.35
CA GLY A 178 -11.14 -10.08 -21.90
C GLY A 178 -12.25 -11.08 -21.57
N VAL A 179 -12.17 -12.29 -22.15
CA VAL A 179 -13.21 -13.34 -22.14
C VAL A 179 -13.36 -14.07 -20.80
N ASP A 180 -12.55 -13.73 -19.79
CA ASP A 180 -12.62 -14.39 -18.47
C ASP A 180 -13.69 -13.73 -17.57
N VAL A 181 -14.95 -13.86 -18.00
CA VAL A 181 -16.16 -13.39 -17.31
C VAL A 181 -16.37 -14.11 -15.95
N ALA A 182 -15.56 -15.13 -15.66
CA ALA A 182 -15.63 -15.90 -14.42
C ALA A 182 -14.89 -15.23 -13.24
N ASP A 183 -14.03 -14.23 -13.48
CA ASP A 183 -13.38 -13.50 -12.37
C ASP A 183 -14.38 -12.55 -11.68
N ARG A 184 -14.97 -13.02 -10.59
CA ARG A 184 -15.83 -12.20 -9.72
C ARG A 184 -15.01 -11.27 -8.81
N ASN A 185 -13.69 -11.42 -8.76
CA ASN A 185 -12.86 -10.57 -7.92
C ASN A 185 -12.78 -9.19 -8.56
N LYS A 186 -13.49 -8.21 -8.00
CA LYS A 186 -13.31 -6.83 -8.46
C LYS A 186 -11.96 -6.35 -7.95
N ARG A 187 -11.27 -5.60 -8.79
CA ARG A 187 -9.95 -5.04 -8.53
C ARG A 187 -10.14 -3.55 -8.25
N VAL A 188 -9.29 -3.00 -7.39
CA VAL A 188 -9.34 -1.58 -7.04
C VAL A 188 -7.92 -1.04 -6.94
N CYS A 189 -7.73 0.17 -7.47
CA CYS A 189 -6.54 0.97 -7.27
C CYS A 189 -6.88 2.13 -6.35
N LEU A 190 -6.21 2.22 -5.21
CA LEU A 190 -6.26 3.36 -4.31
C LEU A 190 -5.13 4.32 -4.66
N GLN A 191 -5.48 5.56 -5.00
CA GLN A 191 -4.52 6.66 -5.08
C GLN A 191 -4.47 7.38 -3.73
N VAL A 192 -3.26 7.57 -3.22
CA VAL A 192 -2.99 8.18 -1.91
C VAL A 192 -2.03 9.35 -2.09
N PRO A 193 -2.50 10.60 -2.04
CA PRO A 193 -1.65 11.77 -2.05
C PRO A 193 -1.02 12.00 -0.67
N LEU A 194 0.31 11.95 -0.63
CA LEU A 194 1.15 12.10 0.56
C LEU A 194 1.86 13.46 0.49
N ARG A 195 1.70 14.29 1.51
CA ARG A 195 2.43 15.55 1.67
C ARG A 195 3.80 15.27 2.26
N LEU A 196 4.85 15.70 1.55
CA LEU A 196 6.22 15.63 2.03
C LEU A 196 6.54 16.82 2.96
N GLU A 197 7.76 16.85 3.52
CA GLU A 197 8.20 17.95 4.40
C GLU A 197 8.14 19.30 3.70
N ASN A 198 8.49 19.34 2.40
CA ASN A 198 8.20 20.48 1.56
C ASN A 198 6.70 20.57 1.28
N PRO A 199 5.98 21.61 1.76
CA PRO A 199 4.53 21.68 1.70
C PRO A 199 3.97 21.77 0.27
N ASN A 200 4.81 22.13 -0.70
CA ASN A 200 4.46 22.22 -2.12
C ASN A 200 4.74 20.91 -2.88
N SER A 201 5.30 19.89 -2.22
CA SER A 201 5.58 18.59 -2.84
C SER A 201 4.56 17.54 -2.39
N ILE A 202 3.83 17.00 -3.37
CA ILE A 202 2.91 15.87 -3.18
C ILE A 202 3.51 14.64 -3.86
N LEU A 203 3.56 13.55 -3.11
CA LEU A 203 3.91 12.22 -3.59
C LEU A 203 2.63 11.41 -3.75
N HIS A 204 2.34 10.96 -4.96
CA HIS A 204 1.20 10.09 -5.24
C HIS A 204 1.64 8.63 -5.11
N SER A 205 1.02 7.91 -4.18
CA SER A 205 1.19 6.48 -3.97
C SER A 205 -0.02 5.73 -4.49
N PHE A 206 0.18 4.58 -5.14
CA PHE A 206 -0.90 3.75 -5.67
C PHE A 206 -0.87 2.36 -5.03
N VAL A 207 -2.00 1.94 -4.46
CA VAL A 207 -2.17 0.64 -3.81
C VAL A 207 -3.19 -0.18 -4.59
N THR A 208 -2.75 -1.33 -5.10
CA THR A 208 -3.58 -2.23 -5.90
C THR A 208 -3.17 -3.67 -5.67
N HIS A 209 -4.09 -4.58 -6.01
CA HIS A 209 -3.86 -6.02 -6.01
C HIS A 209 -4.25 -6.56 -7.38
N PHE A 210 -3.25 -6.81 -8.25
CA PHE A 210 -3.48 -7.41 -9.57
C PHE A 210 -3.60 -8.94 -9.50
N ARG A 211 -3.92 -9.55 -10.64
CA ARG A 211 -4.10 -11.00 -10.79
C ARG A 211 -2.79 -11.70 -11.11
#